data_AF-A0A963T686-F1
#
_entry.id   AF-A0A963T686-F1
#
_cell.length_a   1.000
_cell.length_b   1.000
_cell.length_c   1.000
_cell.angle_alpha   90.00
_cell.angle_beta   90.00
_cell.angle_gamma   90.00
#
_symmetry.space_group_name_H-M   'P 1'
#
loop_
_entity.id
_entity.type
_entity.pdbx_description
1 polymer ?
#
loop_
_entity_poly.entity_id
_entity_poly.type
_entity_poly.pdbx_seq_one_letter_code
_entity_poly.pdbx_strand_id
1 'polypeptide(L)'
;MASKAVQKNKRAQRNRSKIRAVSGGRPRLSVFRSSKNISAQIIDDAKGATIVSASSLDTALKGDIAKGADKEAASKVGKALAEKALKAGIKDVVFDRGGYIFHGRIKALADAAREDRQERGDRGDRQRGRGRGAADREERDEFVDKLVAINRVAKVVKGGKNFGFAALVVVGDQKGRVGFGKGKAREVPEAIRKASQEAKRSLVRIPLREGRTLHHDVAGRWGAGKVVLRAAPPGTGIIAGGPMRAVFETLGVHDVVAKSLGSSNPYNMVRATIDALKAQSSPRSIAAKRGKKVSDILAGRTGGGEQTGADAA
;
A
#
# COMPACT_ATOMS: atom_id res chain seq x y z
N MET A 1 3.54 -25.57 8.36
CA MET A 1 2.99 -24.76 7.25
C MET A 1 1.83 -25.53 6.62
N ALA A 2 0.60 -25.01 6.65
CA ALA A 2 -0.55 -25.70 6.04
C ALA A 2 -0.33 -25.89 4.53
N SER A 3 -0.67 -27.08 3.98
CA SER A 3 -0.50 -27.39 2.56
C SER A 3 -1.27 -26.40 1.68
N LYS A 4 -0.81 -26.21 0.43
CA LYS A 4 -1.45 -25.29 -0.54
C LYS A 4 -2.93 -25.61 -0.75
N ALA A 5 -3.32 -26.88 -0.64
CA ALA A 5 -4.71 -27.32 -0.70
C ALA A 5 -5.53 -26.83 0.50
N VAL A 6 -5.01 -26.97 1.71
CA VAL A 6 -5.66 -26.48 2.94
C VAL A 6 -5.83 -24.96 2.93
N GLN A 7 -4.81 -24.22 2.47
CA GLN A 7 -4.91 -22.75 2.33
C GLN A 7 -5.95 -22.33 1.28
N LYS A 8 -6.03 -23.05 0.15
CA LYS A 8 -7.05 -22.82 -0.89
C LYS A 8 -8.46 -23.05 -0.35
N ASN A 9 -8.66 -24.13 0.41
CA ASN A 9 -9.95 -24.48 1.00
C ASN A 9 -10.38 -23.46 2.07
N LYS A 10 -9.46 -23.05 2.96
CA LYS A 10 -9.72 -21.97 3.93
C LYS A 10 -10.10 -20.65 3.24
N ARG A 11 -9.43 -20.30 2.14
CA ARG A 11 -9.78 -19.10 1.36
C ARG A 11 -11.15 -19.22 0.68
N ALA A 12 -11.45 -20.39 0.11
CA ALA A 12 -12.76 -20.66 -0.50
C ALA A 12 -13.88 -20.55 0.54
N GLN A 13 -13.72 -21.13 1.73
CA GLN A 13 -14.70 -21.04 2.82
C GLN A 13 -14.94 -19.59 3.26
N ARG A 14 -13.88 -18.78 3.42
CA ARG A 14 -14.03 -17.35 3.75
C ARG A 14 -14.72 -16.53 2.66
N ASN A 15 -14.47 -16.84 1.40
CA ASN A 15 -15.14 -16.15 0.29
C ASN A 15 -16.61 -16.56 0.24
N ARG A 16 -16.91 -17.85 0.44
CA ARG A 16 -18.28 -18.37 0.48
C ARG A 16 -19.10 -17.80 1.63
N SER A 17 -18.54 -17.66 2.83
CA SER A 17 -19.27 -17.05 3.96
C SER A 17 -19.65 -15.59 3.66
N LYS A 18 -18.76 -14.83 3.03
CA LYS A 18 -19.04 -13.46 2.58
C LYS A 18 -20.08 -13.40 1.47
N ILE A 19 -19.98 -14.28 0.48
CA ILE A 19 -20.92 -14.35 -0.64
C ILE A 19 -22.31 -14.74 -0.14
N ARG A 20 -22.42 -15.72 0.75
CA ARG A 20 -23.70 -16.16 1.34
C ARG A 20 -24.42 -15.02 2.07
N ALA A 21 -23.69 -14.16 2.77
CA ALA A 21 -24.26 -12.98 3.43
C ALA A 21 -24.83 -11.93 2.45
N VAL A 22 -24.32 -11.88 1.21
CA VAL A 22 -24.72 -10.90 0.17
C VAL A 22 -25.67 -11.49 -0.88
N SER A 23 -25.78 -12.83 -0.93
CA SER A 23 -26.45 -13.54 -2.04
C SER A 23 -27.95 -13.24 -2.14
N GLY A 24 -28.63 -12.99 -1.00
CA GLY A 24 -30.05 -12.66 -0.98
C GLY A 24 -30.93 -13.68 -1.71
N GLY A 25 -30.56 -14.97 -1.69
CA GLY A 25 -31.29 -16.05 -2.40
C GLY A 25 -30.93 -16.24 -3.87
N ARG A 26 -30.02 -15.43 -4.44
CA ARG A 26 -29.58 -15.57 -5.84
C ARG A 26 -28.66 -16.79 -6.04
N PRO A 27 -28.77 -17.51 -7.18
CA PRO A 27 -27.83 -18.57 -7.55
C PRO A 27 -26.38 -18.06 -7.62
N ARG A 28 -25.41 -18.95 -7.38
CA ARG A 28 -23.97 -18.66 -7.43
C ARG A 28 -23.33 -19.16 -8.72
N LEU A 29 -22.44 -18.37 -9.32
CA LEU A 29 -21.59 -18.78 -10.43
C LEU A 29 -20.24 -19.21 -9.87
N SER A 30 -19.99 -20.52 -9.78
CA SER A 30 -18.71 -21.06 -9.31
C SER A 30 -17.79 -21.38 -10.48
N VAL A 31 -16.52 -20.95 -10.38
CA VAL A 31 -15.49 -21.22 -11.40
C VAL A 31 -14.46 -22.20 -10.87
N PHE A 32 -14.22 -23.27 -11.63
CA PHE A 32 -13.12 -24.20 -11.41
C PHE A 32 -12.11 -24.12 -12.55
N ARG A 33 -10.84 -23.94 -12.18
CA ARG A 33 -9.71 -23.98 -13.13
C ARG A 33 -8.66 -25.00 -12.72
N SER A 34 -8.17 -25.73 -13.70
CA SER A 34 -6.95 -26.53 -13.62
C SER A 34 -5.86 -25.92 -14.49
N SER A 35 -4.69 -26.57 -14.56
CA SER A 35 -3.62 -26.19 -15.48
C SER A 35 -4.04 -26.34 -16.94
N LYS A 36 -4.96 -27.27 -17.25
CA LYS A 36 -5.34 -27.63 -18.62
C LYS A 36 -6.71 -27.13 -19.04
N ASN A 37 -7.66 -27.02 -18.10
CA ASN A 37 -9.08 -26.78 -18.41
C ASN A 37 -9.70 -25.71 -17.50
N ILE A 38 -10.83 -25.17 -17.97
CA ILE A 38 -11.69 -24.27 -17.20
C ILE A 38 -13.16 -24.70 -17.32
N SER A 39 -13.88 -24.56 -16.22
CA SER A 39 -15.31 -24.88 -16.13
C SER A 39 -15.99 -23.90 -15.20
N ALA A 40 -17.26 -23.61 -15.47
CA ALA A 40 -18.10 -22.76 -14.65
C ALA A 40 -19.50 -23.36 -14.51
N GLN A 41 -20.07 -23.18 -13.32
CA GLN A 41 -21.36 -23.74 -12.93
C GLN A 41 -22.21 -22.69 -12.25
N ILE A 42 -23.51 -22.69 -12.53
CA ILE A 42 -24.51 -21.92 -11.80
C ILE A 42 -25.21 -22.88 -10.85
N ILE A 43 -25.06 -22.64 -9.55
CA ILE A 43 -25.54 -23.52 -8.47
C ILE A 43 -26.54 -22.75 -7.63
N ASP A 44 -27.68 -23.38 -7.35
CA ASP A 44 -28.60 -22.92 -6.32
C ASP A 44 -28.18 -23.49 -4.97
N ASP A 45 -27.72 -22.63 -4.06
CA ASP A 45 -27.27 -23.02 -2.73
C ASP A 45 -28.41 -23.41 -1.78
N ALA A 46 -29.66 -23.01 -2.06
CA ALA A 46 -30.82 -23.39 -1.25
C ALA A 46 -31.27 -24.82 -1.58
N LYS A 47 -31.24 -25.18 -2.86
CA LYS A 47 -31.62 -26.53 -3.35
C LYS A 47 -30.44 -27.50 -3.45
N GLY A 48 -29.21 -27.02 -3.35
CA GLY A 48 -28.00 -27.82 -3.48
C GLY A 48 -27.76 -28.38 -4.89
N ALA A 49 -28.46 -27.86 -5.90
CA ALA A 49 -28.45 -28.38 -7.27
C ALA A 49 -27.73 -27.42 -8.24
N THR A 50 -26.98 -28.00 -9.18
CA THR A 50 -26.41 -27.25 -10.31
C THR A 50 -27.49 -27.08 -11.37
N ILE A 51 -27.82 -25.83 -11.71
CA ILE A 51 -28.85 -25.54 -12.71
C ILE A 51 -28.23 -25.56 -14.11
N VAL A 52 -27.04 -24.97 -14.26
CA VAL A 52 -26.37 -24.87 -15.56
C VAL A 52 -24.87 -25.08 -15.40
N SER A 53 -24.25 -25.75 -16.36
CA SER A 53 -22.80 -25.89 -16.45
C SER A 53 -22.27 -25.65 -17.87
N ALA A 54 -21.05 -25.09 -17.93
CA ALA A 54 -20.27 -24.99 -19.15
C ALA A 54 -18.80 -25.33 -18.87
N SER A 55 -18.20 -26.11 -19.75
CA SER A 55 -16.79 -26.50 -19.67
C SER A 55 -16.07 -26.35 -21.00
N SER A 56 -14.76 -26.08 -20.95
CA SER A 56 -13.87 -26.20 -22.11
C SER A 56 -13.75 -27.63 -22.66
N LEU A 57 -14.35 -28.63 -21.98
CA LEU A 57 -14.41 -30.03 -22.41
C LEU A 57 -15.78 -30.45 -22.95
N ASP A 58 -16.78 -29.57 -22.92
CA ASP A 58 -18.11 -29.89 -23.46
C ASP A 58 -18.00 -30.22 -24.95
N THR A 59 -18.70 -31.26 -25.42
CA THR A 59 -18.67 -31.71 -26.82
C THR A 59 -19.00 -30.59 -27.81
N ALA A 60 -19.88 -29.66 -27.42
CA ALA A 60 -20.26 -28.48 -28.19
C ALA A 60 -19.18 -27.39 -28.28
N LEU A 61 -18.19 -27.36 -27.38
CA LEU A 61 -17.15 -26.32 -27.29
C LEU A 61 -15.74 -26.87 -27.57
N LYS A 62 -15.60 -28.20 -27.64
CA LYS A 62 -14.32 -28.90 -27.81
C LYS A 62 -13.72 -28.70 -29.20
N GLY A 63 -14.55 -28.45 -30.23
CA GLY A 63 -14.11 -28.14 -31.59
C GLY A 63 -13.53 -26.73 -31.74
N ASP A 64 -14.06 -25.76 -30.99
CA ASP A 64 -13.71 -24.33 -31.12
C ASP A 64 -12.57 -23.87 -30.19
N ILE A 65 -12.05 -24.77 -29.35
CA ILE A 65 -11.06 -24.47 -28.33
C ILE A 65 -9.84 -25.37 -28.53
N ALA A 66 -8.78 -24.83 -29.17
CA ALA A 66 -7.52 -25.54 -29.37
C ALA A 66 -6.77 -25.82 -28.05
N LYS A 67 -6.90 -24.94 -27.04
CA LYS A 67 -6.26 -25.05 -25.72
C LYS A 67 -7.19 -24.55 -24.61
N GLY A 68 -7.57 -25.43 -23.67
CA GLY A 68 -8.44 -25.09 -22.53
C GLY A 68 -7.78 -24.24 -21.42
N ALA A 69 -6.50 -23.91 -21.57
CA ALA A 69 -5.69 -23.22 -20.56
C ALA A 69 -5.57 -21.70 -20.77
N ASP A 70 -6.18 -21.17 -21.84
CA ASP A 70 -5.99 -19.78 -22.28
C ASP A 70 -7.16 -18.86 -21.88
N LYS A 71 -6.95 -17.55 -22.00
CA LYS A 71 -7.97 -16.53 -21.66
C LYS A 71 -9.13 -16.55 -22.65
N GLU A 72 -8.87 -16.81 -23.92
CA GLU A 72 -9.89 -16.88 -24.98
C GLU A 72 -10.86 -18.03 -24.74
N ALA A 73 -10.33 -19.21 -24.36
CA ALA A 73 -11.15 -20.35 -23.96
C ALA A 73 -12.05 -20.01 -22.76
N ALA A 74 -11.52 -19.24 -21.79
CA ALA A 74 -12.28 -18.78 -20.64
C ALA A 74 -13.41 -17.81 -21.03
N SER A 75 -13.19 -16.93 -22.00
CA SER A 75 -14.22 -16.03 -22.53
C SER A 75 -15.32 -16.80 -23.27
N LYS A 76 -14.95 -17.78 -24.12
CA LYS A 76 -15.92 -18.63 -24.83
C LYS A 76 -16.79 -19.44 -23.86
N VAL A 77 -16.20 -20.01 -22.80
CA VAL A 77 -16.94 -20.71 -21.74
C VAL A 77 -17.87 -19.76 -20.97
N GLY A 78 -17.45 -18.49 -20.77
CA GLY A 78 -18.29 -17.45 -20.15
C GLY A 78 -19.55 -17.14 -20.96
N LYS A 79 -19.40 -16.95 -22.28
CA LYS A 79 -20.53 -16.69 -23.20
C LYS A 79 -21.49 -17.88 -23.29
N ALA A 80 -20.94 -19.08 -23.49
CA ALA A 80 -21.76 -20.30 -23.55
C ALA A 80 -22.52 -20.58 -22.25
N LEU A 81 -21.98 -20.19 -21.09
CA LEU A 81 -22.69 -20.29 -19.82
C LEU A 81 -23.84 -19.28 -19.73
N ALA A 82 -23.64 -18.06 -20.22
CA ALA A 82 -24.67 -17.01 -20.21
C ALA A 82 -25.88 -17.39 -21.08
N GLU A 83 -25.64 -17.91 -22.29
CA GLU A 83 -26.70 -18.39 -23.19
C GLU A 83 -27.52 -19.52 -22.55
N LYS A 84 -26.84 -20.50 -21.93
CA LYS A 84 -27.52 -21.59 -21.21
C LYS A 84 -28.29 -21.08 -19.99
N ALA A 85 -27.78 -20.06 -19.30
CA ALA A 85 -28.45 -19.45 -18.14
C ALA A 85 -29.73 -18.70 -18.55
N LEU A 86 -29.71 -18.01 -19.68
CA LEU A 86 -30.89 -17.34 -20.24
C LEU A 86 -31.98 -18.35 -20.63
N LYS A 87 -31.60 -19.48 -21.25
CA LYS A 87 -32.52 -20.59 -21.55
C LYS A 87 -33.16 -21.18 -20.28
N ALA A 88 -32.41 -21.19 -19.17
CA ALA A 88 -32.90 -21.61 -17.85
C ALA A 88 -33.64 -20.50 -17.07
N GLY A 89 -33.83 -19.31 -17.65
CA GLY A 89 -34.56 -18.20 -17.03
C GLY A 89 -33.82 -17.46 -15.90
N ILE A 90 -32.52 -17.70 -15.71
CA ILE A 90 -31.74 -17.08 -14.63
C ILE A 90 -31.17 -15.75 -15.11
N LYS A 91 -31.66 -14.65 -14.53
CA LYS A 91 -31.25 -13.30 -14.90
C LYS A 91 -30.07 -12.79 -14.06
N ASP A 92 -30.04 -13.08 -12.76
CA ASP A 92 -29.06 -12.53 -11.82
C ASP A 92 -28.32 -13.63 -11.07
N VAL A 93 -26.99 -13.57 -11.07
CA VAL A 93 -26.12 -14.57 -10.46
C VAL A 93 -25.00 -13.90 -9.68
N VAL A 94 -24.64 -14.46 -8.52
CA VAL A 94 -23.55 -13.95 -7.69
C VAL A 94 -22.26 -14.69 -8.01
N PHE A 95 -21.20 -13.95 -8.33
CA PHE A 95 -19.94 -14.55 -8.79
C PHE A 95 -19.09 -15.11 -7.63
N ASP A 96 -18.83 -16.42 -7.65
CA ASP A 96 -17.92 -17.12 -6.74
C ASP A 96 -16.62 -17.56 -7.46
N ARG A 97 -15.56 -16.77 -7.25
CA ARG A 97 -14.19 -17.11 -7.69
C ARG A 97 -13.53 -18.25 -6.92
N GLY A 98 -14.20 -18.80 -5.90
CA GLY A 98 -13.68 -19.82 -5.01
C GLY A 98 -12.38 -19.40 -4.31
N GLY A 99 -11.42 -20.33 -4.23
CA GLY A 99 -10.10 -20.08 -3.64
C GLY A 99 -9.10 -19.37 -4.55
N TYR A 100 -9.49 -18.99 -5.77
CA TYR A 100 -8.59 -18.41 -6.75
C TYR A 100 -8.52 -16.88 -6.67
N ILE A 101 -7.44 -16.32 -7.23
CA ILE A 101 -7.26 -14.87 -7.37
C ILE A 101 -8.01 -14.41 -8.61
N PHE A 102 -8.75 -13.30 -8.50
CA PHE A 102 -9.47 -12.70 -9.63
C PHE A 102 -8.49 -12.03 -10.60
N HIS A 103 -7.87 -12.84 -11.46
CA HIS A 103 -6.94 -12.40 -12.50
C HIS A 103 -7.02 -13.34 -13.71
N GLY A 104 -6.51 -12.87 -14.85
CA GLY A 104 -6.32 -13.69 -16.05
C GLY A 104 -7.61 -14.39 -16.47
N ARG A 105 -7.56 -15.73 -16.57
CA ARG A 105 -8.69 -16.57 -17.01
C ARG A 105 -9.99 -16.37 -16.21
N ILE A 106 -9.89 -16.15 -14.90
CA ILE A 106 -11.10 -16.01 -14.05
C ILE A 106 -11.77 -14.67 -14.30
N LYS A 107 -10.97 -13.63 -14.52
CA LYS A 107 -11.47 -12.31 -14.90
C LYS A 107 -12.12 -12.38 -16.29
N ALA A 108 -11.43 -12.97 -17.26
CA ALA A 108 -11.93 -13.11 -18.63
C ALA A 108 -13.28 -13.86 -18.70
N LEU A 109 -13.43 -14.96 -17.96
CA LEU A 109 -14.71 -15.69 -17.90
C LEU A 109 -15.83 -14.85 -17.27
N ALA A 110 -15.53 -14.16 -16.16
CA ALA A 110 -16.51 -13.33 -15.46
C ALA A 110 -16.96 -12.12 -16.29
N ASP A 111 -16.03 -11.50 -17.01
CA ASP A 111 -16.31 -10.35 -17.87
C ASP A 111 -17.09 -10.80 -19.12
N ALA A 112 -16.72 -11.92 -19.73
CA ALA A 112 -17.45 -12.48 -20.87
C ALA A 112 -18.88 -12.93 -20.51
N ALA A 113 -19.10 -13.47 -19.29
CA ALA A 113 -20.43 -13.79 -18.80
C ALA A 113 -21.30 -12.54 -18.49
N ARG A 114 -20.70 -11.34 -18.50
CA ARG A 114 -21.40 -10.05 -18.31
C ARG A 114 -21.63 -9.30 -19.63
N GLU A 115 -20.76 -9.49 -20.62
CA GLU A 115 -20.77 -8.72 -21.88
C GLU A 115 -22.06 -8.87 -22.70
N ASP A 116 -22.77 -10.00 -22.61
CA ASP A 116 -24.05 -10.19 -23.33
C ASP A 116 -25.23 -9.40 -22.70
N ARG A 117 -24.98 -8.61 -21.65
CA ARG A 117 -25.97 -7.71 -21.03
C ARG A 117 -25.61 -6.25 -21.32
N GLN A 118 -25.82 -5.83 -22.56
CA GLN A 118 -25.82 -4.41 -22.89
C GLN A 118 -26.96 -3.72 -22.13
N GLU A 119 -26.57 -2.69 -21.36
CA GLU A 119 -27.38 -1.62 -20.81
C GLU A 119 -28.59 -1.99 -19.93
N ARG A 120 -28.37 -2.00 -18.61
CA ARG A 120 -29.35 -1.43 -17.67
C ARG A 120 -28.72 -1.09 -16.32
N GLY A 121 -28.66 0.22 -16.07
CA GLY A 121 -29.01 0.80 -14.78
C GLY A 121 -27.95 0.78 -13.70
N ASP A 122 -27.24 1.89 -13.62
CA ASP A 122 -26.88 2.51 -12.34
C ASP A 122 -28.06 2.40 -11.35
N ARG A 123 -27.89 1.62 -10.29
CA ARG A 123 -28.62 1.76 -9.02
C ARG A 123 -28.04 0.84 -7.94
N GLY A 124 -27.34 1.46 -6.98
CA GLY A 124 -27.41 1.02 -5.59
C GLY A 124 -26.16 0.40 -5.00
N ASP A 125 -24.99 1.05 -5.12
CA ASP A 125 -23.94 0.91 -4.10
C ASP A 125 -23.79 2.23 -3.34
N ARG A 126 -24.89 2.65 -2.70
CA ARG A 126 -24.81 3.65 -1.64
C ARG A 126 -24.36 2.94 -0.37
N GLN A 127 -23.13 3.32 0.00
CA GLN A 127 -22.68 3.54 1.36
C GLN A 127 -22.11 2.31 2.09
N ARG A 128 -20.79 2.17 2.01
CA ARG A 128 -19.91 2.65 3.10
C ARG A 128 -18.43 2.60 2.70
N GLY A 129 -17.86 3.79 2.52
CA GLY A 129 -16.44 4.05 2.76
C GLY A 129 -15.53 4.00 1.54
N ARG A 130 -15.55 5.05 0.70
CA ARG A 130 -14.38 5.44 -0.13
C ARG A 130 -14.51 6.86 -0.72
N GLY A 131 -14.78 7.84 0.15
CA GLY A 131 -14.54 9.25 -0.16
C GLY A 131 -13.06 9.61 -0.02
N ARG A 132 -12.18 9.04 -0.85
CA ARG A 132 -10.75 9.40 -0.94
C ARG A 132 -10.23 9.19 -2.36
N GLY A 133 -10.83 9.87 -3.33
CA GLY A 133 -10.42 9.74 -4.73
C GLY A 133 -10.37 11.06 -5.50
N ALA A 134 -11.11 12.08 -5.07
CA ALA A 134 -11.11 13.39 -5.72
C ALA A 134 -10.09 14.36 -5.13
N ALA A 135 -9.72 14.24 -3.85
CA ALA A 135 -8.70 15.08 -3.21
C ALA A 135 -7.24 14.67 -3.54
N ASP A 136 -7.01 13.48 -4.09
CA ASP A 136 -5.67 12.94 -4.42
C ASP A 136 -5.03 13.57 -5.68
N ARG A 137 -5.76 14.42 -6.40
CA ARG A 137 -5.26 15.09 -7.62
C ARG A 137 -4.67 16.47 -7.34
N GLU A 138 -5.21 17.21 -6.37
CA GLU A 138 -4.77 18.58 -6.03
C GLU A 138 -3.60 18.60 -5.04
N GLU A 139 -3.38 17.57 -4.21
CA GLU A 139 -2.19 17.48 -3.34
C GLU A 139 -0.89 17.06 -4.09
N ARG A 140 -0.89 16.99 -5.42
CA ARG A 140 0.24 16.44 -6.19
C ARG A 140 1.47 17.35 -6.25
N ASP A 141 1.33 18.64 -5.95
CA ASP A 141 2.31 19.65 -6.38
C ASP A 141 3.14 20.31 -5.27
N GLU A 142 2.97 19.97 -3.99
CA GLU A 142 3.82 20.53 -2.91
C GLU A 142 4.84 19.54 -2.32
N PHE A 143 4.95 18.33 -2.87
CA PHE A 143 5.94 17.37 -2.39
C PHE A 143 7.32 17.62 -3.02
N VAL A 144 8.31 17.85 -2.17
CA VAL A 144 9.72 17.91 -2.57
C VAL A 144 10.32 16.52 -2.47
N ASP A 145 10.86 16.04 -3.59
CA ASP A 145 11.57 14.77 -3.69
C ASP A 145 13.09 15.03 -3.64
N LYS A 146 13.80 14.34 -2.75
CA LYS A 146 15.28 14.35 -2.68
C LYS A 146 15.83 12.95 -2.91
N LEU A 147 16.77 12.86 -3.85
CA LEU A 147 17.53 11.64 -4.10
C LEU A 147 18.64 11.49 -3.08
N VAL A 148 18.69 10.35 -2.39
CA VAL A 148 19.72 10.09 -1.37
C VAL A 148 20.86 9.25 -1.92
N ALA A 149 20.54 8.16 -2.61
CA ALA A 149 21.54 7.25 -3.13
C ALA A 149 21.04 6.52 -4.38
N ILE A 150 21.94 6.32 -5.34
CA ILE A 150 21.73 5.45 -6.50
C ILE A 150 22.82 4.39 -6.49
N ASN A 151 22.41 3.13 -6.55
CA ASN A 151 23.31 1.99 -6.63
C ASN A 151 23.06 1.24 -7.95
N ARG A 152 24.12 0.99 -8.71
CA ARG A 152 24.09 0.00 -9.80
C ARG A 152 24.26 -1.39 -9.18
N VAL A 153 23.23 -2.22 -9.28
CA VAL A 153 23.20 -3.58 -8.75
C VAL A 153 23.22 -4.60 -9.89
N ALA A 154 23.90 -5.73 -9.71
CA ALA A 154 24.05 -6.76 -10.73
C ALA A 154 23.50 -8.11 -10.27
N LYS A 155 22.88 -8.86 -11.18
CA LYS A 155 22.54 -10.28 -11.02
C LYS A 155 23.36 -11.09 -12.03
N VAL A 156 24.19 -12.02 -11.53
CA VAL A 156 24.97 -12.92 -12.38
C VAL A 156 24.05 -13.98 -13.00
N VAL A 157 24.24 -14.24 -14.30
CA VAL A 157 23.54 -15.26 -15.11
C VAL A 157 24.55 -16.03 -15.96
N LYS A 158 24.15 -17.17 -16.53
CA LYS A 158 25.04 -18.05 -17.32
C LYS A 158 25.80 -17.33 -18.46
N GLY A 159 25.23 -16.25 -19.01
CA GLY A 159 25.82 -15.46 -20.10
C GLY A 159 26.30 -14.06 -19.72
N GLY A 160 26.46 -13.73 -18.42
CA GLY A 160 26.98 -12.42 -18.00
C GLY A 160 26.33 -11.85 -16.74
N LYS A 161 26.22 -10.52 -16.68
CA LYS A 161 25.64 -9.80 -15.54
C LYS A 161 24.48 -8.93 -15.99
N ASN A 162 23.28 -9.21 -15.48
CA ASN A 162 22.12 -8.34 -15.66
C ASN A 162 22.21 -7.19 -14.66
N PHE A 163 22.44 -5.98 -15.18
CA PHE A 163 22.47 -4.76 -14.37
C PHE A 163 21.04 -4.23 -14.12
N GLY A 164 20.88 -3.55 -12.99
CA GLY A 164 19.73 -2.71 -12.70
C GLY A 164 20.14 -1.61 -11.74
N PHE A 165 19.33 -0.57 -11.62
CA PHE A 165 19.57 0.55 -10.73
C PHE A 165 18.60 0.49 -9.56
N ALA A 166 19.12 0.68 -8.36
CA ALA A 166 18.35 0.85 -7.14
C ALA A 166 18.48 2.31 -6.68
N ALA A 167 17.36 2.98 -6.48
CA ALA A 167 17.30 4.35 -5.98
C ALA A 167 16.65 4.38 -4.59
N LEU A 168 17.18 5.21 -3.71
CA LEU A 168 16.58 5.60 -2.43
C LEU A 168 16.19 7.07 -2.51
N VAL A 169 14.90 7.35 -2.37
CA VAL A 169 14.33 8.70 -2.46
C VAL A 169 13.59 9.01 -1.17
N VAL A 170 13.71 10.26 -0.72
CA VAL A 170 12.95 10.82 0.40
C VAL A 170 12.01 11.87 -0.16
N VAL A 171 10.78 11.90 0.34
CA VAL A 171 9.72 12.80 -0.11
C VAL A 171 9.10 13.47 1.10
N GLY A 172 8.85 14.77 1.03
CA GLY A 172 8.18 15.50 2.10
C GLY A 172 7.51 16.78 1.62
N ASP A 173 6.62 17.32 2.45
CA ASP A 173 5.81 18.51 2.14
C ASP A 173 6.37 19.80 2.77
N GLN A 174 7.55 19.74 3.40
CA GLN A 174 8.12 20.82 4.23
C GLN A 174 7.21 21.32 5.37
N LYS A 175 6.06 20.69 5.59
CA LYS A 175 5.03 21.06 6.58
C LYS A 175 4.94 19.99 7.69
N GLY A 176 6.03 19.27 7.89
CA GLY A 176 6.15 18.23 8.92
C GLY A 176 5.69 16.83 8.48
N ARG A 177 5.49 16.55 7.17
CA ARG A 177 5.31 15.18 6.66
C ARG A 177 6.54 14.75 5.88
N VAL A 178 7.03 13.54 6.16
CA VAL A 178 8.14 12.93 5.42
C VAL A 178 7.91 11.43 5.22
N GLY A 179 8.40 10.92 4.10
CA GLY A 179 8.33 9.53 3.71
C GLY A 179 9.59 9.16 2.92
N PHE A 180 9.86 7.86 2.81
CA PHE A 180 11.00 7.37 2.03
C PHE A 180 10.59 6.16 1.23
N GLY A 181 11.21 5.98 0.07
CA GLY A 181 10.89 4.91 -0.85
C GLY A 181 12.15 4.36 -1.48
N LYS A 182 12.11 3.06 -1.78
CA LYS A 182 13.15 2.41 -2.57
C LYS A 182 12.54 1.99 -3.90
N GLY A 183 13.31 2.11 -4.97
CA GLY A 183 12.88 1.70 -6.29
C GLY A 183 13.98 0.92 -6.97
N LYS A 184 13.62 -0.12 -7.73
CA LYS A 184 14.55 -0.84 -8.59
C LYS A 184 13.98 -0.96 -10.00
N ALA A 185 14.79 -0.61 -10.99
CA ALA A 185 14.43 -0.73 -12.40
C ALA A 185 15.67 -1.01 -13.26
N ARG A 186 15.46 -1.18 -14.57
CA ARG A 186 16.56 -1.32 -15.54
C ARG A 186 17.25 0.00 -15.82
N GLU A 187 16.50 1.09 -15.76
CA GLU A 187 16.98 2.46 -15.98
C GLU A 187 16.87 3.30 -14.72
N VAL A 188 17.69 4.35 -14.62
CA VAL A 188 17.72 5.25 -13.46
C VAL A 188 16.40 6.03 -13.30
N PRO A 189 15.82 6.68 -14.34
CA PRO A 189 14.61 7.47 -14.18
C PRO A 189 13.41 6.64 -13.71
N GLU A 190 13.26 5.41 -14.24
CA GLU A 190 12.23 4.49 -13.78
C GLU A 190 12.41 4.08 -12.30
N ALA A 191 13.65 3.88 -11.86
CA ALA A 191 13.94 3.51 -10.48
C ALA A 191 13.55 4.65 -9.53
N ILE A 192 13.89 5.90 -9.89
CA ILE A 192 13.51 7.10 -9.14
C ILE A 192 11.99 7.23 -9.09
N ARG A 193 11.29 7.10 -10.23
CA ARG A 193 9.82 7.19 -10.28
C ARG A 193 9.14 6.16 -9.38
N LYS A 194 9.62 4.91 -9.38
CA LYS A 194 9.12 3.85 -8.48
C LYS A 194 9.38 4.18 -7.01
N ALA A 195 10.57 4.70 -6.70
CA ALA A 195 10.94 5.12 -5.35
C ALA A 195 10.06 6.27 -4.85
N SER A 196 9.85 7.34 -5.64
CA SER A 196 8.98 8.46 -5.29
C SER A 196 7.53 8.01 -5.03
N GLN A 197 7.00 7.10 -5.85
CA GLN A 197 5.65 6.57 -5.64
C GLN A 197 5.53 5.73 -4.37
N GLU A 198 6.55 4.94 -4.02
CA GLU A 198 6.60 4.22 -2.75
C GLU A 198 6.69 5.18 -1.56
N ALA A 199 7.53 6.22 -1.67
CA ALA A 199 7.71 7.22 -0.63
C ALA A 199 6.40 7.97 -0.29
N LYS A 200 5.65 8.41 -1.31
CA LYS A 200 4.36 9.09 -1.14
C LYS A 200 3.32 8.25 -0.38
N ARG A 201 3.39 6.91 -0.48
CA ARG A 201 2.51 6.00 0.28
C ARG A 201 2.90 5.85 1.75
N SER A 202 4.12 6.22 2.11
CA SER A 202 4.72 6.00 3.42
C SER A 202 4.90 7.28 4.25
N LEU A 203 4.18 8.35 3.89
CA LEU A 203 4.26 9.64 4.58
C LEU A 203 3.85 9.52 6.05
N VAL A 204 4.68 10.07 6.91
CA VAL A 204 4.49 10.12 8.37
C VAL A 204 4.50 11.58 8.79
N ARG A 205 3.53 11.97 9.63
CA ARG A 205 3.49 13.30 10.22
C ARG A 205 4.32 13.33 11.51
N ILE A 206 5.25 14.28 11.59
CA ILE A 206 6.15 14.49 12.72
C ILE A 206 5.78 15.80 13.41
N PRO A 207 5.69 15.82 14.75
CA PRO A 207 5.43 17.05 15.49
C PRO A 207 6.69 17.93 15.53
N LEU A 208 6.62 19.12 14.94
CA LEU A 208 7.71 20.10 14.97
C LEU A 208 7.40 21.22 15.97
N ARG A 209 8.44 21.68 16.66
CA ARG A 209 8.39 22.87 17.51
C ARG A 209 8.52 24.11 16.64
N GLU A 210 7.55 25.02 16.73
CA GLU A 210 7.52 26.29 15.97
C GLU A 210 7.65 26.08 14.44
N GLY A 211 7.38 24.87 13.95
CA GLY A 211 7.64 24.48 12.56
C GLY A 211 9.11 24.39 12.18
N ARG A 212 10.06 24.62 13.11
CA ARG A 212 11.48 24.84 12.81
C ARG A 212 12.42 23.76 13.37
N THR A 213 12.18 23.28 14.60
CA THR A 213 13.10 22.37 15.32
C THR A 213 12.37 21.24 16.05
N LEU A 214 13.14 20.36 16.70
CA LEU A 214 12.64 19.23 17.49
C LEU A 214 12.19 19.67 18.89
N HIS A 215 11.27 18.90 19.50
CA HIS A 215 10.78 19.18 20.85
C HIS A 215 11.79 18.80 21.93
N HIS A 216 12.49 17.68 21.77
CA HIS A 216 13.50 17.16 22.68
C HIS A 216 14.49 16.29 21.91
N ASP A 217 15.59 15.97 22.56
CA ASP A 217 16.61 15.10 22.02
C ASP A 217 16.08 13.66 21.95
N VAL A 218 16.28 13.02 20.81
CA VAL A 218 15.77 11.67 20.54
C VAL A 218 16.86 10.82 19.92
N ALA A 219 16.90 9.55 20.31
CA ALA A 219 17.73 8.55 19.67
C ALA A 219 16.83 7.59 18.86
N GLY A 220 17.30 7.18 17.69
CA GLY A 220 16.64 6.18 16.86
C GLY A 220 17.59 5.05 16.49
N ARG A 221 17.04 3.85 16.37
CA ARG A 221 17.82 2.67 16.01
C ARG A 221 17.06 1.83 15.00
N TRP A 222 17.71 1.57 13.86
CA TRP A 222 17.20 0.61 12.89
C TRP A 222 18.31 -0.34 12.44
N GLY A 223 18.20 -1.61 12.83
CA GLY A 223 19.26 -2.60 12.62
C GLY A 223 20.58 -2.13 13.24
N ALA A 224 21.59 -1.91 12.38
CA ALA A 224 22.90 -1.37 12.75
C ALA A 224 23.02 0.16 12.65
N GLY A 225 22.00 0.86 12.14
CA GLY A 225 21.95 2.32 12.12
C GLY A 225 21.55 2.84 13.50
N LYS A 226 22.42 3.63 14.13
CA LYS A 226 22.17 4.33 15.40
C LYS A 226 22.29 5.83 15.13
N VAL A 227 21.23 6.58 15.36
CA VAL A 227 21.19 8.03 15.11
C VAL A 227 20.76 8.74 16.38
N VAL A 228 21.44 9.83 16.70
CA VAL A 228 21.07 10.75 17.78
C VAL A 228 20.70 12.08 17.15
N LEU A 229 19.53 12.58 17.50
CA LEU A 229 19.01 13.88 17.09
C LEU A 229 18.91 14.77 18.32
N ARG A 230 19.41 15.99 18.20
CA ARG A 230 19.30 17.01 19.23
C ARG A 230 18.58 18.24 18.70
N ALA A 231 17.72 18.81 19.55
CA ALA A 231 17.09 20.08 19.26
C ALA A 231 18.15 21.20 19.26
N ALA A 232 17.98 22.20 18.41
CA ALA A 232 18.96 23.27 18.25
C ALA A 232 18.31 24.67 18.35
N PRO A 233 19.02 25.67 18.91
CA PRO A 233 18.61 27.07 18.88
C PRO A 233 18.43 27.61 17.45
N PRO A 234 17.68 28.71 17.27
CA PRO A 234 17.57 29.36 15.95
C PRO A 234 18.93 29.80 15.42
N GLY A 235 19.16 29.60 14.12
CA GLY A 235 20.39 30.00 13.43
C GLY A 235 21.48 28.92 13.38
N THR A 236 21.22 27.72 13.90
CA THR A 236 22.18 26.59 13.86
C THR A 236 22.23 25.94 12.47
N GLY A 237 21.12 25.93 11.74
CA GLY A 237 21.00 25.19 10.48
C GLY A 237 20.94 23.67 10.65
N ILE A 238 20.96 22.96 9.52
CA ILE A 238 20.90 21.49 9.48
C ILE A 238 22.32 20.89 9.52
N ILE A 239 22.75 20.48 10.71
CA ILE A 239 24.01 19.77 10.92
C ILE A 239 23.73 18.27 10.95
N ALA A 240 23.80 17.64 9.78
CA ALA A 240 23.51 16.21 9.63
C ALA A 240 24.33 15.59 8.49
N GLY A 241 24.57 14.28 8.58
CA GLY A 241 25.12 13.51 7.47
C GLY A 241 24.17 13.48 6.26
N GLY A 242 24.70 13.38 5.04
CA GLY A 242 23.94 13.54 3.79
C GLY A 242 22.56 12.87 3.73
N PRO A 243 22.45 11.56 4.05
CA PRO A 243 21.14 10.88 4.04
C PRO A 243 20.14 11.40 5.08
N MET A 244 20.62 11.86 6.24
CA MET A 244 19.78 12.45 7.27
C MET A 244 19.40 13.89 6.91
N ARG A 245 20.33 14.65 6.33
CA ARG A 245 20.07 16.01 5.82
C ARG A 245 18.94 16.02 4.80
N ALA A 246 18.92 15.07 3.87
CA ALA A 246 17.81 14.94 2.90
C ALA A 246 16.45 14.73 3.59
N VAL A 247 16.41 14.03 4.72
CA VAL A 247 15.18 13.86 5.54
C VAL A 247 14.78 15.17 6.21
N PHE A 248 15.72 15.92 6.78
CA PHE A 248 15.40 17.20 7.44
C PHE A 248 14.97 18.29 6.46
N GLU A 249 15.63 18.39 5.31
CA GLU A 249 15.26 19.33 4.24
C GLU A 249 13.84 19.06 3.73
N THR A 250 13.50 17.80 3.45
CA THR A 250 12.16 17.43 2.95
C THR A 250 11.08 17.53 4.02
N LEU A 251 11.45 17.37 5.30
CA LEU A 251 10.56 17.54 6.44
C LEU A 251 10.21 19.02 6.70
N GLY A 252 11.10 19.94 6.34
CA GLY A 252 11.00 21.38 6.64
C GLY A 252 11.63 21.78 7.97
N VAL A 253 12.60 21.01 8.47
CA VAL A 253 13.36 21.37 9.68
C VAL A 253 14.50 22.28 9.30
N HIS A 254 14.61 23.44 9.94
CA HIS A 254 15.69 24.39 9.68
C HIS A 254 16.88 24.19 10.62
N ASP A 255 16.63 23.82 11.88
CA ASP A 255 17.68 23.73 12.90
C ASP A 255 17.63 22.41 13.65
N VAL A 256 18.67 21.60 13.46
CA VAL A 256 18.83 20.30 14.10
C VAL A 256 20.29 19.86 14.06
N VAL A 257 20.75 19.25 15.15
CA VAL A 257 22.05 18.60 15.20
C VAL A 257 21.83 17.09 15.22
N ALA A 258 22.36 16.39 14.23
CA ALA A 258 22.18 14.95 14.08
C ALA A 258 23.50 14.24 13.80
N LYS A 259 23.76 13.17 14.56
CA LYS A 259 24.94 12.33 14.36
C LYS A 259 24.55 10.86 14.24
N SER A 260 25.13 10.19 13.25
CA SER A 260 25.13 8.73 13.18
C SER A 260 26.29 8.19 14.02
N LEU A 261 25.98 7.33 14.99
CA LEU A 261 26.93 6.66 15.89
C LEU A 261 27.17 5.18 15.50
N GLY A 262 26.60 4.75 14.38
CA GLY A 262 26.65 3.35 13.94
C GLY A 262 26.97 3.23 12.46
N SER A 263 26.16 2.44 11.74
CA SER A 263 26.34 2.22 10.31
C SER A 263 26.23 3.51 9.49
N SER A 264 27.12 3.66 8.51
CA SER A 264 27.12 4.70 7.48
C SER A 264 26.23 4.36 6.27
N ASN A 265 25.51 3.23 6.30
CA ASN A 265 24.63 2.80 5.20
C ASN A 265 23.41 3.76 5.08
N PRO A 266 23.21 4.44 3.92
CA PRO A 266 22.12 5.40 3.73
C PRO A 266 20.73 4.82 4.02
N TYR A 267 20.47 3.55 3.69
CA TYR A 267 19.17 2.90 3.91
C TYR A 267 18.84 2.76 5.39
N ASN A 268 19.82 2.41 6.21
CA ASN A 268 19.64 2.24 7.64
C ASN A 268 19.60 3.58 8.36
N MET A 269 20.41 4.56 7.92
CA MET A 269 20.39 5.90 8.47
C MET A 269 19.03 6.57 8.28
N VAL A 270 18.48 6.59 7.05
CA VAL A 270 17.15 7.19 6.80
C VAL A 270 16.06 6.52 7.64
N ARG A 271 16.08 5.19 7.75
CA ARG A 271 15.12 4.44 8.59
C ARG A 271 15.27 4.76 10.07
N ALA A 272 16.50 4.79 10.58
CA ALA A 272 16.79 5.13 11.98
C ALA A 272 16.40 6.59 12.31
N THR A 273 16.61 7.53 11.38
CA THR A 273 16.17 8.91 11.55
C THR A 273 14.65 9.02 11.61
N ILE A 274 13.92 8.34 10.75
CA ILE A 274 12.45 8.34 10.77
C ILE A 274 11.92 7.66 12.05
N ASP A 275 12.59 6.61 12.51
CA ASP A 275 12.27 5.96 13.79
C ASP A 275 12.47 6.92 14.98
N ALA A 276 13.60 7.64 15.02
CA ALA A 276 13.85 8.68 16.03
C ALA A 276 12.75 9.76 16.03
N LEU A 277 12.38 10.25 14.85
CA LEU A 277 11.36 11.29 14.69
C LEU A 277 9.96 10.81 15.06
N LYS A 278 9.66 9.51 14.90
CA LYS A 278 8.40 8.91 15.37
C LYS A 278 8.34 8.77 16.89
N ALA A 279 9.49 8.56 17.54
CA ALA A 279 9.56 8.49 18.99
C ALA A 279 9.35 9.87 19.65
N GLN A 280 9.52 10.95 18.89
CA GLN A 280 9.32 12.31 19.36
C GLN A 280 7.86 12.55 19.78
N SER A 281 7.70 12.95 21.04
CA SER A 281 6.42 13.34 21.62
C SER A 281 6.24 14.86 21.64
N SER A 282 5.05 15.33 21.25
CA SER A 282 4.68 16.75 21.38
C SER A 282 4.19 17.04 22.81
N PRO A 283 4.40 18.26 23.34
CA PRO A 283 3.86 18.65 24.65
C PRO A 283 2.35 18.42 24.74
N ARG A 284 1.60 18.68 23.66
CA ARG A 284 0.15 18.40 23.55
C ARG A 284 -0.18 16.92 23.72
N SER A 285 0.60 16.03 23.09
CA SER A 285 0.40 14.58 23.22
C SER A 285 0.73 14.06 24.62
N ILE A 286 1.73 14.65 25.29
CA ILE A 286 2.13 14.29 26.66
C ILE A 286 1.08 14.79 27.66
N ALA A 287 0.63 16.04 27.51
CA ALA A 287 -0.43 16.63 28.33
C ALA A 287 -1.70 15.78 28.30
N ALA A 288 -2.14 15.36 27.10
CA ALA A 288 -3.29 14.47 26.94
C ALA A 288 -3.09 13.10 27.61
N LYS A 289 -1.88 12.50 27.51
CA LYS A 289 -1.56 11.24 28.19
C LYS A 289 -1.54 11.36 29.72
N ARG A 290 -1.11 12.51 30.23
CA ARG A 290 -0.94 12.76 31.68
C ARG A 290 -2.16 13.44 32.33
N GLY A 291 -3.18 13.81 31.56
CA GLY A 291 -4.34 14.54 32.06
C GLY A 291 -4.03 15.94 32.60
N LYS A 292 -2.93 16.57 32.17
CA LYS A 292 -2.50 17.91 32.62
C LYS A 292 -2.71 18.96 31.54
N LYS A 293 -2.73 20.25 31.91
CA LYS A 293 -2.76 21.34 30.93
C LYS A 293 -1.41 21.43 30.22
N VAL A 294 -1.41 21.93 28.98
CA VAL A 294 -0.18 22.07 28.17
C VAL A 294 0.79 23.07 28.79
N SER A 295 0.27 24.12 29.44
CA SER A 295 1.04 25.11 30.21
C SER A 295 1.95 24.45 31.24
N ASP A 296 1.41 23.49 32.00
CA ASP A 296 2.10 22.88 33.14
C ASP A 296 3.24 21.95 32.67
N ILE A 297 3.15 21.45 31.44
CA ILE A 297 4.21 20.65 30.80
C ILE A 297 5.31 21.54 30.22
N LEU A 298 4.99 22.76 29.79
CA LEU A 298 5.95 23.71 29.24
C LEU A 298 6.68 24.52 30.32
N ALA A 299 6.01 24.83 31.44
CA ALA A 299 6.56 25.64 32.52
C ALA A 299 7.86 25.07 33.11
N GLY A 300 8.02 23.74 33.16
CA GLY A 300 9.27 23.11 33.61
C GLY A 300 10.47 23.30 32.69
N ARG A 301 10.29 23.87 31.49
CA ARG A 301 11.37 24.09 30.51
C ARG A 301 11.93 25.52 30.53
N THR A 302 11.10 26.51 30.85
CA THR A 302 11.50 27.93 30.90
C THR A 302 12.23 28.29 32.20
N GLY A 303 12.12 27.48 33.25
CA GLY A 303 12.76 27.73 34.56
C GLY A 303 14.29 27.54 34.63
N GLY A 304 15.00 27.54 33.50
CA GLY A 304 16.46 27.33 33.45
C GLY A 304 17.24 28.39 32.68
N GLY A 305 16.64 29.53 32.32
CA GLY A 305 17.30 30.52 31.46
C GLY A 305 16.95 32.00 31.67
N GLU A 306 16.07 32.37 32.59
CA GLU A 306 15.71 33.78 32.83
C GLU A 306 15.45 34.03 34.32
N GLN A 307 16.54 34.11 35.09
CA GLN A 307 16.61 34.85 36.35
C GLN A 307 17.95 35.60 36.35
N THR A 308 18.03 36.67 35.57
CA THR A 308 19.09 37.68 35.72
C THR A 308 18.49 39.07 35.51
N GLY A 309 18.39 39.83 36.60
CA GLY A 309 18.55 41.29 36.59
C GLY A 309 17.30 42.13 36.41
N ALA A 310 16.36 42.08 37.36
CA ALA A 310 15.42 43.18 37.58
C ALA A 310 15.02 43.25 39.06
N ASP A 311 16.01 43.51 39.92
CA ASP A 311 15.83 44.01 41.29
C ASP A 311 17.19 44.49 41.80
N ALA A 312 17.64 45.65 41.30
CA ALA A 312 18.66 46.52 41.91
C ALA A 312 18.81 47.80 41.08
N ALA A 313 18.03 48.82 41.45
CA ALA A 313 18.30 50.28 41.38
C ALA A 313 16.97 51.03 41.36
#